data_AF-A0A3D8IGS0-F1
#
_entry.id   AF-A0A3D8IGS0-F1
#
_cell.length_a   1.000
_cell.length_b   1.000
_cell.length_c   1.000
_cell.angle_alpha   90.00
_cell.angle_beta   90.00
_cell.angle_gamma   90.00
#
_symmetry.space_group_name_H-M   'P 1'
#
loop_
_entity.id
_entity.type
_entity.pdbx_description
1 polymer ?
#
loop_
_entity_poly.entity_id
_entity_poly.type
_entity_poly.pdbx_seq_one_letter_code
_entity_poly.pdbx_strand_id
1 'polypeptide(L)'
;MALENLAPAKGSVKKIKRIGRGQGSGMGKTSTRGGKGQTARTGSKQKRGFEGGQQPLQRRLPKVGFTSRAVKPYVINVEFIKAIMKLEEITFETIRAIHKFPSYTTKIKLIGVNAKNLTSKIKDERITTSGQK
;
A
#
# COMPACT_ATOMS: atom_id res chain seq x y z
N MET A 1 8.03 -18.63 31.33
CA MET A 1 8.11 -19.95 30.66
C MET A 1 9.55 -20.42 30.76
N ALA A 2 9.76 -21.62 31.28
CA ALA A 2 11.06 -22.28 31.21
C ALA A 2 11.22 -22.92 29.81
N LEU A 3 12.47 -23.18 29.40
CA LEU A 3 12.81 -23.61 28.03
C LEU A 3 12.09 -24.90 27.62
N GLU A 4 11.84 -25.79 28.58
CA GLU A 4 11.18 -27.08 28.41
C GLU A 4 9.68 -26.98 28.07
N ASN A 5 9.04 -25.83 28.34
CA ASN A 5 7.59 -25.65 28.16
C ASN A 5 7.26 -24.56 27.12
N LEU A 6 8.15 -24.31 26.17
CA LEU A 6 7.93 -23.34 25.10
C LEU A 6 6.88 -23.86 24.09
N ALA A 7 5.73 -23.19 24.05
CA ALA A 7 4.71 -23.40 23.04
C ALA A 7 4.46 -22.11 22.25
N PRO A 8 4.35 -22.17 20.91
CA PRO A 8 3.99 -20.99 20.13
C PRO A 8 2.53 -20.60 20.41
N ALA A 9 2.23 -19.31 20.24
CA ALA A 9 0.84 -18.84 20.33
C ALA A 9 -0.06 -19.58 19.32
N LYS A 10 -1.29 -19.87 19.72
CA LYS A 10 -2.25 -20.60 18.88
C LYS A 10 -2.41 -19.90 17.53
N GLY A 11 -2.11 -20.61 16.44
CA GLY A 11 -2.22 -20.09 15.07
C GLY A 11 -0.99 -19.35 14.54
N SER A 12 0.07 -19.16 15.36
CA SER A 12 1.33 -18.54 14.92
C SER A 12 2.08 -19.39 13.90
N VAL A 13 1.98 -20.72 13.99
CA VAL A 13 2.68 -21.68 13.10
C VAL A 13 1.68 -22.51 12.30
N LYS A 14 1.94 -22.66 11.00
CA LYS A 14 1.16 -23.53 10.09
C LYS A 14 2.09 -24.59 9.49
N LYS A 15 1.57 -25.82 9.34
CA LYS A 15 2.31 -26.92 8.69
C LYS A 15 2.49 -26.62 7.20
N ILE A 16 3.70 -26.80 6.69
CA ILE A 16 4.02 -26.61 5.26
C ILE A 16 3.52 -27.82 4.46
N LYS A 17 2.94 -27.56 3.29
CA LYS A 17 2.57 -28.60 2.31
C LYS A 17 3.84 -29.23 1.73
N ARG A 18 4.10 -30.51 2.04
CA ARG A 18 5.23 -31.28 1.47
C ARG A 18 4.74 -32.09 0.26
N ILE A 19 5.19 -31.72 -0.94
CA ILE A 19 4.76 -32.31 -2.21
C ILE A 19 5.68 -33.49 -2.58
N GLY A 20 5.14 -34.52 -3.27
CA GLY A 20 5.95 -35.65 -3.74
C GLY A 20 6.38 -36.61 -2.63
N ARG A 21 5.53 -36.85 -1.62
CA ARG A 21 5.79 -37.72 -0.47
C ARG A 21 4.77 -38.85 -0.38
N GLY A 22 4.72 -39.71 -1.40
CA GLY A 22 3.87 -40.90 -1.45
C GLY A 22 2.40 -40.61 -1.77
N GLN A 23 1.64 -41.66 -2.11
CA GLN A 23 0.23 -41.53 -2.53
C GLN A 23 -0.71 -41.19 -1.38
N GLY A 24 -0.42 -41.63 -0.15
CA GLY A 24 -1.23 -41.29 1.04
C GLY A 24 -1.32 -39.79 1.33
N SER A 25 -0.42 -38.98 0.76
CA SER A 25 -0.49 -37.51 0.83
C SER A 25 -1.45 -36.88 -0.18
N GLY A 26 -1.97 -37.65 -1.15
CA GLY A 26 -2.74 -37.14 -2.30
C GLY A 26 -1.92 -36.33 -3.31
N MET A 27 -0.61 -36.16 -3.08
CA MET A 27 0.27 -35.26 -3.82
C MET A 27 1.55 -35.96 -4.29
N GLY A 28 1.53 -37.30 -4.35
CA GLY A 28 2.68 -38.13 -4.68
C GLY A 28 3.00 -38.14 -6.18
N LYS A 29 2.19 -38.86 -6.96
CA LYS A 29 2.51 -39.25 -8.35
C LYS A 29 2.93 -38.08 -9.25
N THR A 30 2.10 -37.05 -9.34
CA THR A 30 2.29 -35.92 -10.26
C THR A 30 2.71 -34.65 -9.54
N SER A 31 2.96 -34.72 -8.24
CA SER A 31 3.32 -33.54 -7.42
C SER A 31 2.37 -32.35 -7.65
N THR A 32 1.07 -32.62 -7.86
CA THR A 32 0.01 -31.63 -8.17
C THR A 32 0.14 -30.90 -9.52
N ARG A 33 1.06 -31.30 -10.41
CA ARG A 33 1.32 -30.65 -11.70
C ARG A 33 0.56 -31.26 -12.89
N GLY A 34 -0.15 -32.37 -12.67
CA GLY A 34 -0.73 -33.17 -13.76
C GLY A 34 0.33 -34.03 -14.48
N GLY A 35 -0.08 -34.76 -15.52
CA GLY A 35 0.78 -35.78 -16.15
C GLY A 35 1.65 -35.28 -17.32
N LYS A 36 1.09 -34.49 -18.22
CA LYS A 36 1.73 -34.06 -19.48
C LYS A 36 1.55 -32.56 -19.67
N GLY A 37 2.19 -32.01 -20.72
CA GLY A 37 2.13 -30.58 -21.06
C GLY A 37 3.37 -29.82 -20.61
N GLN A 38 3.52 -28.60 -21.13
CA GLN A 38 4.68 -27.75 -20.86
C GLN A 38 4.85 -27.49 -19.36
N THR A 39 3.76 -27.19 -18.65
CA THR A 39 3.75 -26.87 -17.21
C THR A 39 4.08 -28.06 -16.29
N ALA A 40 4.07 -29.30 -16.80
CA ALA A 40 4.48 -30.48 -16.04
C ALA A 40 6.00 -30.71 -16.06
N ARG A 41 6.74 -30.05 -16.97
CA ARG A 41 8.19 -30.25 -17.15
C ARG A 41 9.03 -29.39 -16.19
N THR A 42 10.23 -29.85 -15.88
CA THR A 42 11.21 -29.08 -15.10
C THR A 42 11.61 -27.82 -15.86
N GLY A 43 11.77 -26.70 -15.16
CA GLY A 43 12.14 -25.42 -15.77
C GLY A 43 11.05 -24.75 -16.63
N SER A 44 9.84 -25.32 -16.71
CA SER A 44 8.75 -24.71 -17.46
C SER A 44 8.35 -23.36 -16.84
N LYS A 45 8.56 -22.28 -17.60
CA LYS A 45 8.14 -20.94 -17.20
C LYS A 45 7.63 -20.18 -18.42
N GLN A 46 6.35 -19.83 -18.40
CA GLN A 46 5.78 -18.89 -19.35
C GLN A 46 6.13 -17.47 -18.89
N LYS A 47 6.49 -16.58 -19.82
CA LYS A 47 6.65 -15.16 -19.50
C LYS A 47 5.30 -14.61 -19.03
N ARG A 48 5.28 -13.86 -17.93
CA ARG A 48 4.06 -13.20 -17.44
C ARG A 48 3.54 -12.27 -18.54
N GLY A 49 2.28 -12.45 -18.93
CA GLY A 49 1.66 -11.70 -20.04
C GLY A 49 1.84 -12.30 -21.44
N PHE A 50 2.36 -13.52 -21.58
CA PHE A 50 2.33 -14.24 -22.86
C PHE A 50 0.93 -14.82 -23.12
N GLU A 51 0.32 -14.50 -24.26
CA GLU A 51 -1.04 -14.92 -24.64
C GLU A 51 -1.02 -15.97 -25.77
N GLY A 52 -0.04 -16.89 -25.77
CA GLY A 52 -0.03 -18.03 -26.70
C GLY A 52 0.29 -17.71 -28.16
N GLY A 53 0.93 -16.57 -28.42
CA GLY A 53 1.26 -16.09 -29.79
C GLY A 53 0.45 -14.87 -30.21
N GLN A 54 -0.64 -14.58 -29.51
CA GLN A 54 -1.37 -13.32 -29.67
C GLN A 54 -0.53 -12.13 -29.16
N GLN A 55 -0.68 -10.96 -29.78
CA GLN A 55 -0.06 -9.72 -29.30
C GLN A 55 -0.56 -9.41 -27.88
N PRO A 56 0.29 -9.32 -26.83
CA PRO A 56 -0.18 -9.11 -25.46
C PRO A 56 -0.99 -7.83 -25.27
N LEU A 57 -1.94 -7.83 -24.34
CA LEU A 57 -2.83 -6.70 -24.06
C LEU A 57 -2.11 -5.35 -23.89
N GLN A 58 -0.99 -5.34 -23.17
CA GLN A 58 -0.16 -4.15 -22.95
C GLN A 58 0.42 -3.51 -24.22
N ARG A 59 0.44 -4.25 -25.34
CA ARG A 59 0.83 -3.74 -26.66
C ARG A 59 -0.38 -3.36 -27.53
N ARG A 60 -1.59 -3.84 -27.20
CA ARG A 60 -2.82 -3.48 -27.94
C ARG A 60 -3.37 -2.15 -27.47
N LEU A 61 -3.27 -1.89 -26.17
CA LEU A 61 -3.75 -0.64 -25.57
C LEU A 61 -2.78 0.51 -25.87
N PRO A 62 -3.29 1.71 -26.21
CA PRO A 62 -2.45 2.88 -26.41
C PRO A 62 -1.83 3.34 -25.08
N LYS A 63 -0.64 3.93 -25.14
CA LYS A 63 -0.06 4.66 -24.00
C LYS A 63 -0.71 6.04 -23.94
N VAL A 64 -1.40 6.34 -22.85
CA VAL A 64 -2.14 7.59 -22.67
C VAL A 64 -1.54 8.40 -21.51
N GLY A 65 -1.32 9.70 -21.75
CA GLY A 65 -0.91 10.67 -20.73
C GLY A 65 0.61 10.74 -20.46
N PHE A 66 0.96 11.50 -19.43
CA PHE A 66 2.33 11.68 -18.93
C PHE A 66 2.34 11.78 -17.40
N THR A 67 3.48 11.47 -16.77
CA THR A 67 3.66 11.63 -15.32
C THR A 67 4.21 13.01 -15.00
N SER A 68 3.45 13.85 -14.30
CA SER A 68 3.92 15.15 -13.80
C SER A 68 4.91 15.00 -12.63
N ARG A 69 5.94 15.84 -12.59
CA ARG A 69 6.91 15.93 -11.47
C ARG A 69 6.38 16.73 -10.27
N ALA A 70 5.20 17.33 -10.38
CA ALA A 70 4.60 18.11 -9.31
C ALA A 70 4.25 17.23 -8.11
N VAL A 71 4.86 17.51 -6.96
CA VAL A 71 4.57 16.80 -5.70
C VAL A 71 3.23 17.28 -5.16
N LYS A 72 2.29 16.35 -4.99
CA LYS A 72 0.99 16.64 -4.37
C LYS A 72 1.18 16.91 -2.87
N PRO A 73 0.51 17.91 -2.29
CA PRO A 73 0.59 18.18 -0.86
C PRO A 73 -0.02 17.04 -0.05
N TYR A 74 0.49 16.83 1.15
CA TYR A 74 -0.10 15.90 2.11
C TYR A 74 -1.41 16.48 2.65
N VAL A 75 -2.47 15.68 2.60
CA VAL A 75 -3.82 16.18 2.89
C VAL A 75 -4.21 15.82 4.32
N ILE A 76 -4.68 16.82 5.08
CA ILE A 76 -5.18 16.66 6.44
C ILE A 76 -6.61 17.19 6.50
N ASN A 77 -7.55 16.37 6.96
CA ASN A 77 -8.92 16.80 7.21
C ASN A 77 -9.08 17.33 8.63
N VAL A 78 -9.49 18.59 8.71
CA VAL A 78 -9.63 19.38 9.93
C VAL A 78 -10.83 18.94 10.77
N GLU A 79 -11.85 18.30 10.17
CA GLU A 79 -13.05 17.84 10.90
C GLU A 79 -12.76 16.61 11.76
N PHE A 80 -11.90 15.71 11.27
CA PHE A 80 -11.44 14.56 12.05
C PHE A 80 -10.43 14.98 13.11
N ILE A 81 -9.53 15.91 12.77
CA ILE A 81 -8.50 16.40 13.70
C ILE A 81 -8.88 17.78 14.22
N LYS A 82 -9.94 17.81 15.04
CA LYS A 82 -10.47 19.05 15.65
C LYS A 82 -9.42 19.82 16.46
N ALA A 83 -8.40 19.14 16.97
CA ALA A 83 -7.29 19.76 17.70
C ALA A 83 -6.55 20.81 16.86
N ILE A 84 -6.48 20.64 15.53
CA ILE A 84 -5.85 21.61 14.63
C ILE A 84 -6.66 22.94 14.57
N MET A 85 -7.99 22.90 14.72
CA MET A 85 -8.80 24.14 14.73
C MET A 85 -8.56 25.00 15.97
N LYS A 86 -8.23 24.36 17.10
CA LYS A 86 -8.04 25.01 18.40
C LYS A 86 -6.70 25.72 18.51
N LEU A 87 -5.75 25.42 17.63
CA LEU A 87 -4.48 26.11 17.59
C LEU A 87 -4.69 27.60 17.32
N GLU A 88 -3.89 28.43 17.99
CA GLU A 88 -3.81 29.87 17.73
C GLU A 88 -2.92 30.14 16.52
N GLU A 89 -1.81 29.41 16.41
CA GLU A 89 -0.85 29.51 15.30
C GLU A 89 -0.65 28.15 14.62
N ILE A 90 -0.76 28.13 13.29
CA ILE A 90 -0.63 26.93 12.47
C ILE A 90 0.70 27.00 11.71
N THR A 91 1.62 26.13 12.12
CA THR A 91 2.97 25.93 11.57
C THR A 91 3.23 24.43 11.38
N PHE A 92 4.27 24.07 10.64
CA PHE A 92 4.62 22.65 10.45
C PHE A 92 4.93 21.91 11.76
N GLU A 93 5.50 22.60 12.73
CA GLU A 93 5.88 22.04 14.03
C GLU A 93 4.65 21.81 14.92
N THR A 94 3.75 22.78 14.99
CA THR A 94 2.49 22.67 15.75
C THR A 94 1.60 21.56 15.20
N ILE A 95 1.51 21.40 13.87
CA ILE A 95 0.80 20.27 13.26
C ILE A 95 1.50 18.95 13.58
N ARG A 96 2.83 18.90 13.54
CA ARG A 96 3.60 17.66 13.80
C ARG A 96 3.41 17.15 15.23
N ALA A 97 3.21 18.06 16.19
CA ALA A 97 2.92 17.71 17.58
C ALA A 97 1.56 17.00 17.74
N ILE A 98 0.57 17.39 16.93
CA ILE A 98 -0.79 16.83 16.99
C ILE A 98 -0.94 15.59 16.10
N HIS A 99 -0.48 15.68 14.85
CA HIS A 99 -0.68 14.67 13.82
C HIS A 99 0.65 14.22 13.24
N LYS A 100 0.92 12.91 13.30
CA LYS A 100 2.13 12.33 12.72
C LYS A 100 1.98 12.21 11.20
N PHE A 101 2.87 12.88 10.48
CA PHE A 101 2.99 12.76 9.03
C PHE A 101 4.46 12.48 8.63
N PRO A 102 4.70 11.94 7.41
CA PRO A 102 6.04 11.54 6.99
C PRO A 102 7.03 12.70 6.98
N SER A 103 8.29 12.45 7.37
CA SER A 103 9.34 13.47 7.47
C SER A 103 9.64 14.19 6.15
N TYR A 104 9.51 13.49 5.01
CA TYR A 104 9.74 14.04 3.67
C TYR A 104 8.60 14.93 3.13
N THR A 105 7.57 15.18 3.93
CA THR A 105 6.44 16.01 3.51
C THR A 105 6.86 17.47 3.38
N THR A 106 6.77 18.03 2.18
CA THR A 106 7.18 19.42 1.90
C THR A 106 6.02 20.41 1.96
N LYS A 107 4.80 19.96 1.62
CA LYS A 107 3.60 20.80 1.60
C LYS A 107 2.43 20.07 2.26
N ILE A 108 1.60 20.81 2.98
CA ILE A 108 0.39 20.32 3.63
C ILE A 108 -0.82 21.06 3.07
N LYS A 109 -1.92 20.34 2.85
CA LYS A 109 -3.22 20.90 2.49
C LYS A 109 -4.25 20.55 3.55
N LEU A 110 -4.76 21.56 4.24
CA LEU A 110 -5.87 21.45 5.19
C LEU A 110 -7.19 21.45 4.42
N ILE A 111 -8.03 20.43 4.67
CA ILE A 111 -9.33 20.26 4.02
C ILE A 111 -10.47 20.17 5.04
N GLY A 112 -11.68 20.48 4.61
CA GLY A 112 -12.90 20.47 5.42
C GLY A 112 -13.71 21.74 5.26
N VAL A 113 -14.97 21.74 5.71
CA VAL A 113 -15.89 22.89 5.56
C VAL A 113 -15.33 24.14 6.23
N ASN A 114 -14.76 23.97 7.43
CA ASN A 114 -14.22 25.06 8.23
C ASN A 114 -12.73 25.37 7.94
N ALA A 115 -12.10 24.70 6.97
CA ALA A 115 -10.68 24.87 6.70
C ALA A 115 -10.33 26.31 6.30
N LYS A 116 -11.24 27.01 5.61
CA LYS A 116 -11.04 28.40 5.15
C LYS A 116 -11.00 29.42 6.30
N ASN A 117 -11.70 29.14 7.41
CA ASN A 117 -11.68 30.02 8.59
C ASN A 117 -10.31 30.01 9.30
N LEU A 118 -9.46 29.02 9.02
CA LEU A 118 -8.12 28.90 9.59
C LEU A 118 -7.08 29.72 8.84
N THR A 119 -7.43 30.40 7.74
CA THR A 119 -6.47 31.13 6.90
C THR A 119 -5.73 32.22 7.68
N SER A 120 -6.41 32.91 8.61
CA SER A 120 -5.79 33.94 9.47
C SER A 120 -4.78 33.40 10.48
N LYS A 121 -4.85 32.09 10.79
CA LYS A 121 -3.99 31.43 11.78
C LYS A 121 -2.75 30.79 11.16
N ILE A 122 -2.70 30.67 9.82
CA ILE A 122 -1.59 30.02 9.11
C ILE A 122 -0.44 31.01 8.95
N LYS A 123 0.73 30.65 9.50
CA LYS A 123 1.96 31.45 9.40
C LYS A 123 3.03 30.83 8.49
N ASP A 124 2.79 29.62 7.96
CA ASP A 124 3.76 28.88 7.15
C ASP A 124 3.27 28.73 5.70
N GLU A 125 4.08 29.16 4.73
CA GLU A 125 3.77 29.13 3.29
C GLU A 125 3.59 27.71 2.74
N ARG A 126 4.11 26.70 3.43
CA ARG A 126 3.98 25.29 3.03
C ARG A 126 2.58 24.74 3.28
N ILE A 127 1.74 25.47 4.00
CA ILE A 127 0.41 25.05 4.42
C ILE A 127 -0.62 25.81 3.58
N THR A 128 -1.50 25.06 2.93
CA THR A 128 -2.59 25.61 2.11
C THR A 128 -3.93 25.10 2.61
N THR A 129 -4.99 25.89 2.49
CA THR A 129 -6.36 25.46 2.80
C THR A 129 -7.10 25.11 1.51
N SER A 130 -8.05 24.19 1.57
CA SER A 130 -9.04 24.04 0.50
C SER A 130 -10.02 25.21 0.56
N GLY A 131 -10.20 25.91 -0.56
CA GLY A 131 -11.33 26.80 -0.75
C GLY A 131 -12.47 26.06 -1.45
N GLN A 132 -13.66 26.06 -0.86
CA GLN A 132 -14.89 26.15 -1.64
C GLN A 132 -15.43 27.57 -1.51
N LYS A 133 -16.17 28.00 -2.55
CA LYS A 133 -16.88 29.27 -2.56
C LYS A 133 -17.77 29.37 -1.33
#